data_AF-A0A1G2WSQ4-F1
#
_entry.id   AF-A0A1G2WSQ4-F1
#
_cell.length_a   1.000
_cell.length_b   1.000
_cell.length_c   1.000
_cell.angle_alpha   90.00
_cell.angle_beta   90.00
_cell.angle_gamma   90.00
#
_symmetry.space_group_name_H-M   'P 1'
#
loop_
_entity.id
_entity.type
_entity.pdbx_description
1 polymer ?
#
loop_
_entity_poly.entity_id
_entity_poly.type
_entity_poly.pdbx_seq_one_letter_code
_entity_poly.pdbx_strand_id
1 'polypeptide(L)'
;MGNIHEVISVSKLCVAGAGTVTLQIAYYMKPMIIVYKVFPFEYFIAKPFFITPYIGLVNKLADKMIVPELLMCRNNYAWLANQAVQLLNDVQKRQVCISELTMLMDSIGKTGASEHAAEEISKLLNE
;
A
#
# COMPACT_ATOMS: atom_id res chain seq x y z
N MET A 1 22.72 4.57 -5.88
CA MET A 1 21.45 4.45 -5.13
C MET A 1 20.94 3.05 -5.36
N GLY A 2 20.76 2.24 -4.32
CA GLY A 2 20.34 0.84 -4.45
C GLY A 2 18.95 0.74 -5.08
N ASN A 3 18.76 -0.23 -5.97
CA ASN A 3 17.50 -0.46 -6.65
C ASN A 3 16.43 -0.89 -5.63
N ILE A 4 15.44 -0.04 -5.38
CA ILE A 4 14.38 -0.30 -4.38
C ILE A 4 13.66 -1.63 -4.64
N HIS A 5 13.55 -2.03 -5.91
CA HIS A 5 12.96 -3.29 -6.32
C HIS A 5 13.74 -4.52 -5.86
N GLU A 6 15.08 -4.46 -5.90
CA GLU A 6 15.95 -5.54 -5.40
C GLU A 6 15.84 -5.67 -3.88
N VAL A 7 15.78 -4.55 -3.16
CA VAL A 7 15.61 -4.56 -1.70
C VAL A 7 14.24 -5.14 -1.32
N ILE A 8 13.19 -4.76 -2.03
CA ILE A 8 11.83 -5.29 -1.79
C ILE A 8 11.80 -6.79 -2.07
N SER A 9 12.38 -7.25 -3.19
CA SER A 9 12.29 -8.66 -3.59
C SER A 9 12.94 -9.62 -2.60
N VAL A 10 14.02 -9.21 -1.92
CA VAL A 10 14.69 -10.02 -0.88
C VAL A 10 14.12 -9.81 0.52
N SER A 11 13.29 -8.79 0.72
CA SER A 11 12.69 -8.49 2.03
C SER A 11 11.60 -9.50 2.42
N LYS A 12 11.48 -9.76 3.72
CA LYS A 12 10.39 -10.59 4.31
C LYS A 12 9.19 -9.75 4.75
N LEU A 13 9.43 -8.49 5.10
CA LEU A 13 8.45 -7.51 5.56
C LEU A 13 8.98 -6.13 5.20
N CYS A 14 8.11 -5.25 4.71
CA CYS A 14 8.43 -3.85 4.45
C CYS A 14 7.64 -2.90 5.35
N VAL A 15 8.21 -1.77 5.72
CA VAL A 15 7.50 -0.69 6.41
C VAL A 15 7.55 0.53 5.51
N ALA A 16 6.39 1.07 5.14
CA ALA A 16 6.27 2.11 4.12
C ALA A 16 5.48 3.32 4.64
N GLY A 17 5.93 4.52 4.29
CA GLY A 17 5.23 5.77 4.61
C GLY A 17 4.80 6.58 3.38
N ALA A 18 4.99 6.05 2.18
CA ALA A 18 4.64 6.73 0.92
C ALA A 18 3.71 5.85 0.07
N GLY A 19 2.65 6.45 -0.47
CA GLY A 19 1.59 5.73 -1.20
C GLY A 19 2.02 5.11 -2.54
N THR A 20 3.03 5.64 -3.22
CA THR A 20 3.57 5.02 -4.45
C THR A 20 4.42 3.79 -4.16
N VAL A 21 5.16 3.83 -3.05
CA VAL A 21 6.02 2.73 -2.61
C VAL A 21 5.18 1.54 -2.16
N THR A 22 3.99 1.76 -1.58
CA THR A 22 3.11 0.66 -1.16
C THR A 22 2.65 -0.19 -2.36
N LEU A 23 2.33 0.42 -3.51
CA LEU A 23 2.04 -0.34 -4.74
C LEU A 23 3.26 -1.10 -5.26
N GLN A 24 4.45 -0.50 -5.21
CA GLN A 24 5.67 -1.20 -5.61
C GLN A 24 5.95 -2.41 -4.73
N ILE A 25 5.71 -2.30 -3.42
CA ILE A 25 5.84 -3.42 -2.48
C ILE A 25 4.76 -4.48 -2.74
N ALA A 26 3.52 -4.06 -2.98
CA ALA A 26 2.40 -4.94 -3.31
C ALA A 26 2.67 -5.75 -4.60
N TYR A 27 3.30 -5.14 -5.60
CA TYR A 27 3.68 -5.83 -6.85
C TYR A 27 4.57 -7.05 -6.61
N TYR A 28 5.48 -7.00 -5.63
CA TYR A 28 6.32 -8.16 -5.25
C TYR A 28 5.64 -9.11 -4.25
N MET A 29 4.35 -8.92 -3.98
CA MET A 29 3.56 -9.68 -3.00
C MET A 29 4.21 -9.71 -1.62
N LYS A 30 4.86 -8.61 -1.24
CA LYS A 30 5.57 -8.53 0.04
C LYS A 30 4.63 -8.01 1.12
N PRO A 31 4.53 -8.71 2.27
CA PRO A 31 3.84 -8.19 3.43
C PRO A 31 4.40 -6.81 3.80
N MET A 32 3.52 -5.89 4.16
CA MET A 32 3.93 -4.54 4.52
C MET A 32 3.11 -3.96 5.67
N ILE A 33 3.69 -2.96 6.33
CA ILE A 33 3.01 -2.12 7.32
C ILE A 33 3.09 -0.68 6.84
N ILE A 34 1.95 -0.01 6.78
CA ILE A 34 1.86 1.37 6.34
C ILE A 34 1.87 2.27 7.56
N VAL A 35 2.85 3.15 7.67
CA VAL A 35 2.95 4.10 8.78
C VAL A 35 3.14 5.50 8.26
N TYR A 36 2.25 6.39 8.68
CA TYR A 36 2.42 7.82 8.49
C TYR A 36 2.79 8.45 9.83
N LYS A 37 3.62 9.49 9.74
CA LYS A 37 3.96 10.34 10.87
C LYS A 37 3.34 11.70 10.60
N VAL A 38 2.11 11.89 11.06
CA VAL A 38 1.42 13.18 10.98
C VAL A 38 1.42 13.87 12.34
N PHE A 39 1.44 15.20 12.33
CA PHE A 39 1.22 16.00 13.52
C PHE A 39 -0.29 16.13 13.80
N PRO A 40 -0.72 16.23 15.07
CA PRO A 40 -2.15 16.36 15.41
C PRO A 40 -2.84 17.54 14.72
N PHE A 41 -2.11 18.64 14.50
CA PHE A 41 -2.61 19.81 13.79
C PHE A 41 -2.82 19.53 12.29
N GLU A 42 -1.87 18.88 11.63
CA GLU A 42 -2.00 18.45 10.24
C GLU A 42 -3.17 17.49 10.06
N TYR A 43 -3.34 16.56 11.01
CA TYR A 43 -4.49 15.66 11.02
C TYR A 43 -5.81 16.41 11.13
N PHE A 44 -5.91 17.40 12.02
CA PHE A 44 -7.14 18.17 12.20
C PHE A 44 -7.54 18.93 10.93
N ILE A 45 -6.56 19.46 10.19
CA ILE A 45 -6.78 20.13 8.90
C ILE A 45 -7.12 19.13 7.79
N ALA A 46 -6.44 17.99 7.74
CA ALA A 46 -6.63 16.99 6.70
C ALA A 46 -7.91 16.15 6.90
N LYS A 47 -8.41 16.04 8.13
CA LYS A 47 -9.54 15.17 8.51
C LYS A 47 -10.80 15.35 7.64
N PRO A 48 -11.26 16.58 7.32
CA PRO A 48 -12.42 16.77 6.47
C PRO A 48 -12.23 16.29 5.02
N PHE A 49 -10.99 16.10 4.57
CA PHE A 49 -10.66 15.65 3.22
C PHE A 49 -10.52 14.12 3.11
N PHE A 50 -10.57 13.38 4.23
CA PHE A 50 -10.55 11.92 4.19
C PHE A 50 -11.93 11.36 3.84
N ILE A 51 -12.11 11.04 2.55
CA ILE A 51 -13.31 10.40 2.01
C ILE A 51 -13.33 8.90 2.35
N THR A 52 -12.17 8.27 2.52
CA THR A 52 -12.03 6.84 2.82
C THR A 52 -11.37 6.64 4.19
N PRO A 53 -11.74 5.58 4.94
CA PRO A 53 -11.06 5.23 6.20
C PRO A 53 -9.62 4.74 5.96
N TYR A 54 -9.32 4.34 4.71
CA TYR A 54 -8.02 3.86 4.28
C TYR A 54 -7.16 4.97 3.69
N ILE A 55 -5.91 5.02 4.12
CA ILE A 55 -4.93 6.03 3.71
C ILE A 55 -3.92 5.41 2.76
N GLY A 56 -3.50 4.17 3.07
CA GLY A 56 -2.66 3.40 2.19
C GLY A 56 -3.36 3.11 0.88
N LEU A 57 -2.71 3.43 -0.25
CA LEU A 57 -3.26 3.20 -1.59
C LEU A 57 -3.72 1.74 -1.80
N VAL A 58 -2.96 0.80 -1.26
CA VAL A 58 -3.24 -0.64 -1.30
C VAL A 58 -4.56 -1.00 -0.59
N ASN A 59 -4.78 -0.48 0.63
CA ASN A 59 -6.04 -0.70 1.35
C ASN A 59 -7.21 0.04 0.71
N LYS A 60 -6.96 1.25 0.18
CA LYS A 60 -7.97 2.06 -0.50
C LYS A 60 -8.48 1.37 -1.77
N LEU A 61 -7.58 0.81 -2.58
CA LEU A 61 -7.96 0.09 -3.81
C LEU A 61 -8.66 -1.24 -3.50
N ALA A 62 -8.30 -1.90 -2.40
CA ALA A 62 -8.95 -3.13 -1.96
C ALA A 62 -10.30 -2.88 -1.25
N ASP A 63 -10.63 -1.62 -0.93
CA ASP A 63 -11.74 -1.19 -0.08
C ASP A 63 -11.84 -1.95 1.27
N LYS A 64 -10.70 -2.49 1.73
CA LYS A 64 -10.58 -3.24 2.97
C LYS A 64 -9.15 -3.15 3.50
N MET A 65 -8.99 -3.36 4.80
CA MET A 65 -7.68 -3.38 5.44
C MET A 65 -6.97 -4.71 5.16
N ILE A 66 -6.23 -4.79 4.04
CA ILE A 66 -5.44 -5.97 3.67
C ILE A 66 -4.01 -5.92 4.24
N VAL A 67 -3.53 -4.72 4.55
CA VAL A 67 -2.26 -4.49 5.25
C VAL A 67 -2.49 -3.58 6.44
N PRO A 68 -1.83 -3.81 7.58
CA PRO A 68 -1.96 -2.95 8.74
C PRO A 68 -1.47 -1.54 8.42
N GLU A 69 -2.29 -0.54 8.75
CA GLU A 69 -1.95 0.87 8.55
C GLU A 69 -2.19 1.73 9.79
N LEU A 70 -1.33 2.73 10.01
CA LEU A 70 -1.45 3.67 11.13
C LEU A 70 -1.02 5.10 10.72
N LEU A 71 -1.95 6.04 10.87
CA LEU A 71 -1.72 7.45 10.51
C LEU A 71 -0.90 8.23 11.55
N MET A 72 -1.02 7.89 12.83
CA MET A 72 -0.44 8.62 13.96
C MET A 72 0.65 7.80 14.66
N CYS A 73 1.69 7.39 13.93
CA CYS A 73 2.75 6.54 14.50
C CYS A 73 3.61 7.24 15.58
N ARG A 74 3.41 8.55 15.85
CA ARG A 74 4.31 9.34 16.72
C ARG A 74 4.49 8.77 18.14
N ASN A 75 3.52 7.99 18.65
CA ASN A 75 3.56 7.43 19.99
C ASN A 75 3.22 5.93 20.09
N ASN A 76 3.13 5.19 18.98
CA ASN A 76 2.71 3.78 19.01
C ASN A 76 3.69 2.83 18.31
N TYR A 77 4.97 2.94 18.67
CA TYR A 77 6.01 2.02 18.23
C TYR A 77 5.78 0.59 18.71
N ALA A 78 5.12 0.43 19.87
CA ALA A 78 4.72 -0.87 20.38
C ALA A 78 3.75 -1.58 19.42
N TRP A 79 2.77 -0.86 18.87
CA TRP A 79 1.88 -1.41 17.85
C TRP A 79 2.64 -1.78 16.58
N LEU A 80 3.51 -0.91 16.06
CA LEU A 80 4.31 -1.22 14.87
C LEU A 80 5.16 -2.48 15.06
N ALA A 81 5.86 -2.58 16.19
CA ALA A 81 6.65 -3.75 16.54
C ALA A 81 5.77 -5.00 16.64
N ASN A 82 4.61 -4.90 17.28
CA ASN A 82 3.68 -6.01 17.42
C ASN A 82 3.17 -6.49 16.04
N GLN A 83 2.75 -5.57 15.17
CA GLN A 83 2.32 -5.90 13.80
C GLN A 83 3.45 -6.55 12.99
N ALA A 84 4.68 -6.04 13.12
CA ALA A 84 5.84 -6.62 12.45
C ALA A 84 6.13 -8.04 12.92
N VAL A 85 6.11 -8.26 14.25
CA VAL A 85 6.30 -9.60 14.84
C VAL A 85 5.20 -10.55 14.39
N GLN A 86 3.94 -10.10 14.37
CA GLN A 86 2.82 -10.91 13.88
C GLN A 86 3.03 -11.29 12.41
N LEU A 87 3.30 -10.36 11.51
CA LEU A 87 3.50 -10.66 10.09
C LEU A 87 4.74 -11.52 9.80
N LEU A 88 5.77 -11.46 10.66
CA LEU A 88 6.97 -12.27 10.51
C LEU A 88 6.80 -13.70 11.05
N ASN A 89 6.12 -13.87 12.19
CA ASN A 89 6.07 -15.14 12.92
C ASN A 89 4.74 -15.91 12.72
N ASP A 90 3.63 -15.23 12.46
CA ASP A 90 2.33 -15.84 12.21
C ASP A 90 2.21 -16.17 10.71
N VAL A 91 2.36 -17.45 10.39
CA VAL A 91 2.33 -17.95 9.02
C VAL A 91 0.95 -17.75 8.38
N GLN A 92 -0.14 -17.94 9.15
CA GLN A 92 -1.49 -17.76 8.63
C GLN A 92 -1.74 -16.29 8.27
N LYS A 93 -1.44 -15.36 9.17
CA LYS A 93 -1.61 -13.91 8.89
C LYS A 93 -0.78 -13.45 7.71
N ARG A 94 0.47 -13.91 7.62
CA ARG A 94 1.32 -13.60 6.48
C ARG A 94 0.72 -14.11 5.18
N GLN A 95 0.23 -15.36 5.17
CA GLN A 95 -0.34 -15.95 3.97
C GLN A 95 -1.62 -15.26 3.53
N VAL A 96 -2.50 -14.88 4.46
CA VAL A 96 -3.69 -14.08 4.18
C VAL A 96 -3.28 -12.75 3.55
N CYS A 97 -2.34 -12.02 4.15
CA CYS A 97 -1.84 -10.76 3.62
C CYS A 97 -1.31 -10.90 2.18
N ILE A 98 -0.49 -11.92 1.92
CA ILE A 98 0.05 -12.19 0.57
C ILE A 98 -1.07 -12.51 -0.42
N SER A 99 -2.04 -13.33 -0.03
CA SER A 99 -3.17 -13.70 -0.89
C SER A 99 -4.03 -12.50 -1.26
N GLU A 100 -4.25 -11.61 -0.31
CA GLU A 100 -5.01 -10.38 -0.52
C GLU A 100 -4.27 -9.39 -1.43
N LEU A 101 -2.95 -9.25 -1.25
CA LEU A 101 -2.11 -8.49 -2.16
C LEU A 101 -2.13 -9.06 -3.58
N THR A 102 -2.13 -10.40 -3.71
CA THR A 102 -2.19 -11.07 -5.01
C THR A 102 -3.52 -10.77 -5.70
N MET A 103 -4.65 -10.94 -5.02
CA MET A 103 -5.97 -10.64 -5.57
C MET A 103 -6.10 -9.16 -5.97
N LEU A 104 -5.58 -8.24 -5.15
CA LEU A 104 -5.55 -6.83 -5.50
C LEU A 104 -4.74 -6.59 -6.77
N MET A 105 -3.52 -7.11 -6.84
CA MET A 105 -2.63 -6.93 -7.99
C MET A 105 -3.20 -7.56 -9.25
N ASP A 106 -3.92 -8.68 -9.17
CA ASP A 106 -4.61 -9.28 -10.33
C ASP A 106 -5.74 -8.38 -10.85
N SER A 107 -6.41 -7.64 -9.96
CA SER A 107 -7.48 -6.70 -10.35
C SER A 107 -6.98 -5.42 -11.03
N ILE A 108 -5.79 -4.93 -10.65
CA ILE A 108 -5.23 -3.66 -11.14
C ILE A 108 -4.07 -3.82 -12.13
N GLY A 109 -3.43 -4.99 -12.15
CA GLY A 109 -2.13 -5.25 -12.76
C GLY A 109 -2.17 -5.63 -14.23
N LYS A 110 -3.26 -5.33 -14.95
CA LYS A 110 -3.26 -5.48 -16.41
C LYS A 110 -2.30 -4.46 -17.00
N THR A 111 -1.29 -4.94 -17.73
CA THR A 111 -0.37 -4.09 -18.49
C THR A 111 -1.13 -3.30 -19.55
N GLY A 112 -0.53 -2.20 -20.03
CA GLY A 112 -1.13 -1.39 -21.09
C GLY A 112 -1.91 -0.16 -20.59
N ALA A 113 -1.70 0.31 -19.35
CA ALA A 113 -2.34 1.55 -18.88
C ALA A 113 -2.06 2.74 -19.82
N SER A 114 -0.82 2.89 -20.29
CA SER A 114 -0.45 3.92 -21.28
C SER A 114 -1.06 3.67 -22.65
N GLU A 115 -1.23 2.41 -23.05
CA GLU A 115 -1.82 2.02 -24.34
C GLU A 115 -3.32 2.32 -24.35
N HIS A 116 -4.06 1.88 -23.33
CA HIS A 116 -5.47 2.23 -23.16
C HIS A 116 -5.68 3.75 -23.07
N ALA A 117 -4.78 4.49 -22.40
CA ALA A 117 -4.85 5.94 -22.37
C ALA A 117 -4.63 6.56 -23.76
N ALA A 118 -3.68 6.04 -24.54
CA ALA A 118 -3.42 6.49 -25.90
C ALA A 118 -4.60 6.18 -26.83
N GLU A 119 -5.17 4.97 -26.75
CA GLU A 119 -6.36 4.58 -27.50
C GLU A 119 -7.55 5.51 -27.22
N GLU A 120 -7.79 5.85 -25.96
CA GLU A 120 -8.90 6.71 -25.58
C GLU A 120 -8.71 8.16 -26.06
N ILE A 121 -7.49 8.69 -25.97
CA ILE A 121 -7.15 9.99 -26.54
C ILE A 121 -7.33 9.97 -28.06
N SER A 122 -6.90 8.91 -28.74
CA SER A 122 -7.09 8.77 -30.18
C SER A 122 -8.56 8.69 -30.59
N LYS A 123 -9.46 8.11 -29.79
CA LYS A 123 -10.90 8.16 -30.07
C LYS A 123 -11.44 9.59 -29.98
N LEU A 124 -11.13 10.30 -28.90
CA LEU A 124 -11.59 11.69 -28.68
C LEU A 124 -11.10 12.68 -29.74
N LEU A 125 -9.93 12.41 -30.37
CA LEU A 125 -9.39 13.25 -31.44
C LEU A 125 -9.97 12.94 -32.83
N ASN A 126 -10.59 11.77 -33.00
CA ASN A 126 -11.22 11.35 -34.26
C ASN A 126 -12.76 11.56 -34.25
N GLU A 127 -13.30 12.14 -33.18
CA GLU A 127 -14.65 12.75 -33.10
C GLU A 127 -14.60 14.24 -33.47
#